data_AF-A0A9N8J8V9-F1
#
_entry.id   AF-A0A9N8J8V9-F1
#
_cell.length_a   1.000
_cell.length_b   1.000
_cell.length_c   1.000
_cell.angle_alpha   90.00
_cell.angle_beta   90.00
_cell.angle_gamma   90.00
#
_symmetry.space_group_name_H-M   'P 1'
#
loop_
_entity.id
_entity.type
_entity.pdbx_description
1 polymer ?
#
loop_
_entity_poly.entity_id
_entity_poly.type
_entity_poly.pdbx_seq_one_letter_code
_entity_poly.pdbx_strand_id
1 'polypeptide(L)'
;MNFTDNGSSPEDFTPDTSSGLEPHRLEDNAEHFLVGAVLWFDMLSCASTSDAPRLHLEAARLLQGQIDLANIIPCQPWVALAIGDIAALRAWKADAISTSSLSFWKLFEQGDPIRKRLEDGIAGLRAEVDESFAALGVSHLGTTGAYLVLANPGVQQEAIKRAITLVFANAAQVYLNTIISGADPKLDDVRNSVVDTMDALQELQLICDAQALRNLIWPICIAGSMAEDAPAQSYFQSLIQDLGEEAHAFGNTTTTLQIMQRCWVSRKDNGSGSWHWATAMESMGQRVLLV
;
A
#
# COMPACT_ATOMS: atom_id res chain seq x y z
N MET A 1 76.59 -8.04 39.21
CA MET A 1 76.24 -6.66 38.83
C MET A 1 75.11 -6.75 37.81
N ASN A 2 74.00 -6.09 38.12
CA ASN A 2 72.73 -6.09 37.39
C ASN A 2 72.86 -5.71 35.91
N PHE A 3 71.96 -6.22 35.05
CA PHE A 3 70.94 -5.43 34.34
C PHE A 3 69.91 -6.36 33.65
N THR A 4 68.67 -5.87 33.62
CA THR A 4 67.37 -6.36 33.08
C THR A 4 67.40 -6.49 31.53
N ASP A 5 66.44 -7.02 30.74
CA ASP A 5 64.98 -7.19 30.83
C ASP A 5 64.48 -8.08 29.64
N ASN A 6 63.27 -8.63 29.80
CA ASN A 6 62.23 -8.98 28.82
C ASN A 6 62.45 -9.87 27.57
N GLY A 7 61.54 -10.85 27.39
CA GLY A 7 61.38 -11.64 26.16
C GLY A 7 60.26 -12.67 26.23
N SER A 8 59.04 -12.18 25.99
CA SER A 8 57.74 -12.84 25.76
C SER A 8 57.72 -14.18 25.00
N SER A 9 56.91 -15.13 25.51
CA SER A 9 56.48 -16.37 24.83
C SER A 9 55.55 -16.09 23.65
N PRO A 10 55.59 -16.87 22.55
CA PRO A 10 54.67 -16.68 21.44
C PRO A 10 53.35 -17.45 21.66
N GLU A 11 52.25 -16.71 21.60
CA GLU A 11 50.88 -17.23 21.52
C GLU A 11 50.60 -17.81 20.12
N ASP A 12 49.96 -18.98 20.11
CA ASP A 12 49.36 -19.62 18.93
C ASP A 12 48.29 -18.71 18.32
N PHE A 13 48.52 -18.26 17.08
CA PHE A 13 47.49 -17.64 16.24
C PHE A 13 47.09 -18.63 15.15
N THR A 14 46.03 -19.39 15.40
CA THR A 14 45.19 -19.99 14.34
C THR A 14 43.92 -19.16 14.21
N PRO A 15 43.63 -18.57 13.03
CA PRO A 15 42.37 -17.86 12.82
C PRO A 15 41.27 -18.87 12.50
N ASP A 16 40.44 -19.20 13.49
CA ASP A 16 39.13 -19.81 13.26
C ASP A 16 38.18 -18.74 12.70
N THR A 17 38.23 -18.54 11.39
CA THR A 17 37.21 -17.79 10.66
C THR A 17 36.24 -18.78 10.03
N SER A 18 35.42 -19.44 10.85
CA SER A 18 34.19 -20.08 10.37
C SER A 18 33.03 -19.11 10.52
N SER A 19 32.90 -18.15 9.60
CA SER A 19 31.66 -17.40 9.42
C SER A 19 30.63 -18.30 8.73
N GLY A 20 30.11 -19.27 9.47
CA GLY A 20 28.94 -20.04 9.08
C GLY A 20 27.70 -19.16 9.25
N LEU A 21 27.12 -18.69 8.16
CA LEU A 21 25.72 -18.28 8.17
C LEU A 21 24.92 -19.55 8.48
N GLU A 22 24.45 -19.69 9.73
CA GLU A 22 23.64 -20.82 10.20
C GLU A 22 22.43 -21.04 9.27
N PRO A 23 22.31 -22.21 8.59
CA PRO A 23 21.25 -22.50 7.61
C PRO A 23 19.83 -22.28 8.15
N HIS A 24 19.62 -22.60 9.43
CA HIS A 24 18.32 -22.43 10.11
C HIS A 24 17.83 -20.98 10.12
N ARG A 25 18.73 -20.00 10.23
CA ARG A 25 18.34 -18.58 10.23
C ARG A 25 17.92 -18.07 8.85
N LEU A 26 18.49 -18.64 7.79
CA LEU A 26 18.11 -18.32 6.41
C LEU A 26 16.77 -18.94 6.05
N GLU A 27 16.54 -20.18 6.47
CA GLU A 27 15.28 -20.91 6.27
C GLU A 27 14.13 -20.20 6.99
N ASP A 28 14.32 -19.83 8.27
CA ASP A 28 13.33 -19.06 9.03
C ASP A 28 13.02 -17.73 8.34
N ASN A 29 14.03 -16.97 7.92
CA ASN A 29 13.82 -15.69 7.23
C ASN A 29 13.10 -15.86 5.88
N ALA A 30 13.42 -16.92 5.14
CA ALA A 30 12.76 -17.23 3.88
C ALA A 30 11.30 -17.65 4.08
N GLU A 31 10.99 -18.40 5.15
CA GLU A 31 9.62 -18.74 5.53
C GLU A 31 8.81 -17.49 5.85
N HIS A 32 9.32 -16.59 6.71
CA HIS A 32 8.65 -15.33 7.05
C HIS A 32 8.45 -14.45 5.81
N PHE A 33 9.44 -14.39 4.91
CA PHE A 33 9.32 -13.71 3.62
C PHE A 33 8.18 -14.27 2.77
N LEU A 34 8.16 -15.59 2.56
CA LEU A 34 7.16 -16.26 1.73
C LEU A 34 5.76 -16.13 2.31
N VAL A 35 5.59 -16.33 3.63
CA VAL A 35 4.31 -16.16 4.30
C VAL A 35 3.84 -14.71 4.19
N GLY A 36 4.72 -13.73 4.41
CA GLY A 36 4.41 -12.31 4.25
C GLY A 36 3.95 -11.95 2.84
N ALA A 37 4.65 -12.45 1.82
CA ALA A 37 4.29 -12.25 0.42
C ALA A 37 2.94 -12.89 0.08
N VAL A 38 2.69 -14.12 0.53
CA VAL A 38 1.40 -14.81 0.30
C VAL A 38 0.24 -14.06 0.94
N LEU A 39 0.42 -13.58 2.18
CA LEU A 39 -0.61 -12.78 2.86
C LEU A 39 -0.88 -11.47 2.11
N TRP A 40 0.16 -10.79 1.60
CA TRP A 40 0.00 -9.60 0.77
C TRP A 40 -0.84 -9.87 -0.47
N PHE A 41 -0.47 -10.91 -1.21
CA PHE A 41 -1.14 -11.27 -2.44
C PHE A 41 -2.58 -11.73 -2.19
N ASP A 42 -2.87 -12.44 -1.10
CA ASP A 42 -4.25 -12.80 -0.71
C ASP A 42 -5.08 -11.54 -0.45
N MET A 43 -4.55 -10.58 0.31
CA MET A 43 -5.25 -9.33 0.63
C MET A 43 -5.51 -8.48 -0.61
N LEU A 44 -4.49 -8.25 -1.45
CA LEU A 44 -4.65 -7.49 -2.69
C LEU A 44 -5.55 -8.21 -3.71
N SER A 45 -5.46 -9.55 -3.81
CA SER A 45 -6.35 -10.33 -4.65
C SER A 45 -7.80 -10.13 -4.24
N CYS A 46 -8.08 -10.28 -2.95
CA CYS A 46 -9.43 -10.16 -2.40
C CYS A 46 -9.99 -8.73 -2.54
N ALA A 47 -9.15 -7.72 -2.30
CA ALA A 47 -9.52 -6.32 -2.54
C ALA A 47 -9.76 -6.00 -4.02
N SER A 48 -9.05 -6.67 -4.93
CA SER A 48 -9.21 -6.50 -6.39
C SER A 48 -10.45 -7.23 -6.92
N THR A 49 -10.71 -8.46 -6.46
CA THR A 49 -11.79 -9.32 -6.98
C THR A 49 -13.10 -9.25 -6.20
N SER A 50 -13.16 -8.44 -5.14
CA SER A 50 -14.32 -8.33 -4.25
C SER A 50 -14.64 -9.63 -3.48
N ASP A 51 -13.65 -10.51 -3.32
CA ASP A 51 -13.79 -11.72 -2.50
C ASP A 51 -13.33 -11.44 -1.05
N ALA A 52 -13.77 -12.25 -0.09
CA ALA A 52 -13.26 -12.17 1.28
C ALA A 52 -11.84 -12.78 1.36
N PRO A 53 -10.90 -12.17 2.13
CA PRO A 53 -9.58 -12.77 2.35
C PRO A 53 -9.70 -14.15 2.97
N ARG A 54 -9.02 -15.14 2.37
CA ARG A 54 -9.17 -16.55 2.77
C ARG A 54 -8.38 -16.87 4.03
N LEU A 55 -7.36 -16.07 4.32
CA LEU A 55 -6.46 -16.21 5.47
C LEU A 55 -6.64 -15.07 6.48
N HIS A 56 -7.81 -14.43 6.51
CA HIS A 56 -8.04 -13.20 7.29
C HIS A 56 -7.71 -13.35 8.78
N LEU A 57 -8.10 -14.48 9.39
CA LEU A 57 -7.89 -14.77 10.80
C LEU A 57 -6.42 -15.05 11.12
N GLU A 58 -5.73 -15.78 10.24
CA GLU A 58 -4.32 -16.11 10.35
C GLU A 58 -3.44 -14.89 10.07
N ALA A 59 -3.84 -14.01 9.15
CA ALA A 59 -3.14 -12.78 8.80
C ALA A 59 -3.00 -11.87 10.03
N ALA A 60 -4.07 -11.63 10.78
CA ALA A 60 -4.01 -10.82 12.00
C ALA A 60 -2.98 -11.38 13.00
N ARG A 61 -2.95 -12.70 13.19
CA ARG A 61 -2.04 -13.36 14.13
C ARG A 61 -0.58 -13.32 13.67
N LEU A 62 -0.33 -13.59 12.38
CA LEU A 62 1.02 -13.70 11.82
C LEU A 62 1.66 -12.32 11.62
N LEU A 63 0.88 -11.33 11.20
CA LEU A 63 1.33 -9.97 10.92
C LEU A 63 1.53 -9.10 12.18
N GLN A 64 0.89 -9.45 13.29
CA GLN A 64 1.08 -8.74 14.57
C GLN A 64 2.24 -9.30 15.41
N GLY A 65 2.78 -10.48 15.07
CA GLY A 65 3.67 -11.22 15.97
C GLY A 65 5.04 -11.64 15.41
N GLN A 66 5.11 -12.09 14.15
CA GLN A 66 6.29 -12.86 13.69
C GLN A 66 6.93 -12.33 12.40
N ILE A 67 6.18 -11.69 11.51
CA ILE A 67 6.68 -11.29 10.19
C ILE A 67 6.84 -9.78 10.12
N ASP A 68 8.07 -9.29 9.94
CA ASP A 68 8.31 -7.89 9.58
C ASP A 68 7.95 -7.66 8.11
N LEU A 69 6.66 -7.43 7.90
CA LEU A 69 6.07 -7.22 6.60
C LEU A 69 6.68 -6.03 5.86
N ALA A 70 7.28 -5.07 6.57
CA ALA A 70 7.84 -3.88 5.98
C ALA A 70 9.07 -4.12 5.10
N ASN A 71 9.74 -5.27 5.26
CA ASN A 71 10.91 -5.64 4.43
C ASN A 71 10.50 -6.45 3.19
N ILE A 72 9.24 -6.88 3.11
CA ILE A 72 8.70 -7.78 2.08
C ILE A 72 7.67 -7.04 1.22
N ILE A 73 6.86 -6.22 1.88
CA ILE A 73 5.83 -5.36 1.32
C ILE A 73 6.24 -3.92 1.60
N PRO A 74 6.12 -3.01 0.63
CA PRO A 74 6.56 -1.63 0.82
C PRO A 74 5.64 -0.79 1.75
N CYS A 75 4.63 -1.40 2.41
CA CYS A 75 3.70 -0.71 3.30
C CYS A 75 3.70 -1.29 4.73
N GLN A 76 3.37 -0.47 5.72
CA GLN A 76 3.24 -0.93 7.11
C GLN A 76 2.10 -1.97 7.28
N PRO A 77 2.25 -2.96 8.18
CA PRO A 77 1.32 -4.09 8.31
C PRO A 77 -0.13 -3.71 8.60
N TRP A 78 -0.36 -2.62 9.34
CA TRP A 78 -1.71 -2.20 9.73
C TRP A 78 -2.57 -1.80 8.52
N VAL A 79 -1.96 -1.28 7.45
CA VAL A 79 -2.68 -0.92 6.21
C VAL A 79 -3.10 -2.17 5.47
N ALA A 80 -2.24 -3.18 5.41
CA ALA A 80 -2.56 -4.46 4.80
C ALA A 80 -3.76 -5.11 5.51
N LEU A 81 -3.74 -5.14 6.86
CA LEU A 81 -4.88 -5.61 7.66
C LEU A 81 -6.15 -4.79 7.38
N ALA A 82 -6.04 -3.47 7.22
CA ALA A 82 -7.17 -2.65 6.85
C ALA A 82 -7.75 -2.99 5.47
N ILE A 83 -6.90 -3.19 4.45
CA ILE A 83 -7.35 -3.64 3.13
C ILE A 83 -8.09 -4.98 3.23
N GLY A 84 -7.56 -5.92 4.02
CA GLY A 84 -8.21 -7.20 4.29
C GLY A 84 -9.59 -7.05 4.96
N ASP A 85 -9.68 -6.24 6.01
CA ASP A 85 -10.94 -5.94 6.72
C ASP A 85 -11.98 -5.30 5.78
N ILE A 86 -11.56 -4.40 4.89
CA ILE A 86 -12.44 -3.76 3.90
C ILE A 86 -12.94 -4.79 2.89
N ALA A 87 -12.08 -5.69 2.41
CA ALA A 87 -12.48 -6.76 1.50
C ALA A 87 -13.49 -7.72 2.16
N ALA A 88 -13.29 -8.06 3.44
CA ALA A 88 -14.25 -8.84 4.22
C ALA A 88 -15.60 -8.09 4.39
N LEU A 89 -15.56 -6.79 4.68
CA LEU A 89 -16.77 -5.94 4.77
C LEU A 89 -17.53 -5.91 3.44
N ARG A 90 -16.83 -5.84 2.32
CA ARG A 90 -17.44 -5.85 0.98
C ARG A 90 -18.14 -7.17 0.68
N ALA A 91 -17.48 -8.29 0.96
CA ALA A 91 -18.06 -9.62 0.78
C ALA A 91 -19.30 -9.80 1.66
N TRP A 92 -19.23 -9.38 2.93
CA TRP A 92 -20.39 -9.35 3.83
C TRP A 92 -21.53 -8.48 3.29
N LYS A 93 -21.23 -7.27 2.78
CA LYS A 93 -22.24 -6.39 2.17
C LYS A 93 -22.94 -7.07 0.99
N ALA A 94 -22.19 -7.77 0.13
CA ALA A 94 -22.77 -8.50 -0.99
C ALA A 94 -23.71 -9.64 -0.53
N ASP A 95 -23.31 -10.41 0.48
CA ASP A 95 -24.16 -11.44 1.09
C ASP A 95 -25.42 -10.86 1.74
N ALA A 96 -25.29 -9.77 2.48
CA ALA A 96 -26.41 -9.06 3.10
C ALA A 96 -27.40 -8.50 2.06
N ILE A 97 -26.92 -8.06 0.89
CA ILE A 97 -27.77 -7.67 -0.25
C ILE A 97 -28.52 -8.89 -0.78
N SER A 98 -27.83 -10.01 -1.01
CA SER A 98 -28.44 -11.23 -1.57
C SER A 98 -29.54 -11.80 -0.67
N THR A 99 -29.36 -11.69 0.65
CA THR A 99 -30.32 -12.13 1.67
C THR A 99 -31.38 -11.08 2.02
N SER A 100 -31.38 -9.91 1.37
CA SER A 100 -32.29 -8.79 1.64
C SER A 100 -32.27 -8.32 3.12
N SER A 101 -31.11 -8.46 3.78
CA SER A 101 -30.92 -8.15 5.20
C SER A 101 -30.07 -6.90 5.45
N LEU A 102 -29.59 -6.26 4.39
CA LEU A 102 -28.73 -5.08 4.45
C LEU A 102 -29.45 -3.90 5.13
N SER A 103 -28.82 -3.33 6.15
CA SER A 103 -29.19 -2.04 6.72
C SER A 103 -27.98 -1.12 6.77
N PHE A 104 -28.22 0.17 6.51
CA PHE A 104 -27.17 1.19 6.57
C PHE A 104 -26.46 1.20 7.94
N TRP A 105 -27.22 1.09 9.04
CA TRP A 105 -26.66 1.09 10.38
C TRP A 105 -25.75 -0.10 10.66
N LYS A 106 -26.11 -1.31 10.21
CA LYS A 106 -25.22 -2.49 10.35
C LYS A 106 -23.95 -2.33 9.52
N LEU A 107 -24.08 -1.81 8.30
CA LEU A 107 -22.93 -1.54 7.44
C LEU A 107 -22.00 -0.52 8.08
N PHE A 108 -22.55 0.57 8.62
CA PHE A 108 -21.79 1.59 9.30
C PHE A 108 -21.13 1.07 10.58
N GLU A 109 -21.86 0.31 11.40
CA GLU A 109 -21.34 -0.30 12.64
C GLU A 109 -20.12 -1.21 12.38
N GLN A 110 -20.13 -1.97 11.27
CA GLN A 110 -18.99 -2.80 10.88
C GLN A 110 -17.86 -1.99 10.23
N GLY A 111 -18.18 -0.93 9.49
CA GLY A 111 -17.19 -0.11 8.78
C GLY A 111 -16.51 0.97 9.63
N ASP A 112 -17.19 1.49 10.66
CA ASP A 112 -16.70 2.59 11.50
C ASP A 112 -15.38 2.28 12.24
N PRO A 113 -15.16 1.07 12.80
CA PRO A 113 -13.87 0.73 13.39
C PRO A 113 -12.72 0.75 12.38
N ILE A 114 -12.97 0.29 11.14
CA ILE A 114 -11.99 0.30 10.06
C ILE A 114 -11.69 1.76 9.67
N ARG A 115 -12.73 2.59 9.55
CA ARG A 115 -12.61 4.02 9.22
C ARG A 115 -11.71 4.74 10.23
N LYS A 116 -12.03 4.63 11.52
CA LYS A 116 -11.27 5.26 12.60
C LYS A 116 -9.81 4.82 12.59
N ARG A 117 -9.54 3.53 12.42
CA ARG A 117 -8.16 3.02 12.35
C ARG A 117 -7.40 3.60 11.16
N LEU A 118 -8.04 3.76 9.99
CA LEU A 118 -7.42 4.41 8.84
C LEU A 118 -7.14 5.89 9.12
N GLU A 119 -8.12 6.63 9.64
CA GLU A 119 -8.00 8.06 9.96
C GLU A 119 -6.89 8.32 10.99
N ASP A 120 -6.90 7.57 12.10
CA ASP A 120 -5.89 7.66 13.16
C ASP A 120 -4.49 7.29 12.62
N GLY A 121 -4.41 6.22 11.81
CA GLY A 121 -3.15 5.77 11.21
C GLY A 121 -2.57 6.77 10.20
N ILE A 122 -3.42 7.37 9.35
CA ILE A 122 -3.03 8.42 8.41
C ILE A 122 -2.56 9.67 9.16
N ALA A 123 -3.29 10.10 10.19
CA ALA A 123 -2.92 11.24 11.02
C ALA A 123 -1.58 11.00 11.73
N GLY A 124 -1.37 9.80 12.28
CA GLY A 124 -0.10 9.39 12.90
C GLY A 124 1.07 9.43 11.91
N LEU A 125 0.89 8.88 10.70
CA LEU A 125 1.92 8.91 9.66
C LEU A 125 2.28 10.35 9.25
N ARG A 126 1.29 11.23 9.06
CA ARG A 126 1.55 12.63 8.72
C ARG A 126 2.30 13.34 9.84
N ALA A 127 1.94 13.10 11.11
CA ALA A 127 2.66 13.66 12.25
C ALA A 127 4.13 13.19 12.31
N GLU A 128 4.39 11.90 12.09
CA GLU A 128 5.77 11.37 12.05
C GLU A 128 6.61 11.99 10.91
N VAL A 129 5.98 12.23 9.77
CA VAL A 129 6.59 12.89 8.62
C VAL A 129 6.92 14.34 8.94
N ASP A 130 5.98 15.09 9.53
CA ASP A 130 6.18 16.47 9.96
C ASP A 130 7.27 16.61 11.02
N GLU A 131 7.33 15.71 12.01
CA GLU A 131 8.40 15.66 13.00
C GLU A 131 9.77 15.41 12.37
N SER A 132 9.81 14.48 11.40
CA SER A 132 11.05 14.17 10.67
C SER A 132 11.53 15.38 9.86
N PHE A 133 10.63 16.14 9.23
CA PHE A 133 10.99 17.36 8.50
C PHE A 133 11.38 18.51 9.42
N ALA A 134 10.68 18.67 10.55
CA ALA A 134 11.04 19.67 11.55
C ALA A 134 12.46 19.45 12.08
N ALA A 135 12.86 18.19 12.31
CA ALA A 135 14.22 17.82 12.68
C ALA A 135 15.27 18.19 11.60
N LEU A 136 14.87 18.20 10.33
CA LEU A 136 15.70 18.62 9.19
C LEU A 136 15.63 20.14 8.91
N GLY A 137 14.85 20.90 9.68
CA GLY A 137 14.64 22.33 9.48
C GLY A 137 13.79 22.68 8.26
N VAL A 138 12.92 21.76 7.81
CA VAL A 138 12.03 21.93 6.66
C VAL A 138 10.58 21.90 7.12
N SER A 139 9.72 22.69 6.47
CA SER A 139 8.30 22.79 6.85
C SER A 139 7.35 21.90 6.03
N HIS A 140 7.79 21.37 4.89
CA HIS A 140 6.99 20.49 4.03
C HIS A 140 7.88 19.68 3.06
N LEU A 141 7.38 18.56 2.54
CA LEU A 141 8.03 17.81 1.46
C LEU A 141 7.86 18.54 0.11
N GLY A 142 8.59 19.64 -0.06
CA GLY A 142 8.83 20.26 -1.36
C GLY A 142 10.15 19.77 -1.97
N THR A 143 10.57 20.38 -3.08
CA THR A 143 11.84 20.03 -3.75
C THR A 143 13.05 20.07 -2.81
N THR A 144 13.10 21.03 -1.90
CA THR A 144 14.17 21.16 -0.90
C THR A 144 14.14 20.05 0.15
N GLY A 145 12.94 19.67 0.62
CA GLY A 145 12.77 18.56 1.57
C GLY A 145 13.17 17.23 0.93
N ALA A 146 12.73 17.00 -0.31
CA ALA A 146 13.10 15.83 -1.09
C ALA A 146 14.61 15.71 -1.28
N TYR A 147 15.31 16.79 -1.60
CA TYR A 147 16.77 16.80 -1.71
C TYR A 147 17.46 16.34 -0.41
N LEU A 148 17.00 16.83 0.75
CA LEU A 148 17.57 16.46 2.04
C LEU A 148 17.29 14.99 2.41
N VAL A 149 16.11 14.47 2.06
CA VAL A 149 15.79 13.05 2.20
C VAL A 149 16.71 12.21 1.32
N LEU A 150 16.85 12.55 0.04
CA LEU A 150 17.68 11.82 -0.93
C LEU A 150 19.18 11.88 -0.60
N ALA A 151 19.64 12.93 0.08
CA ALA A 151 21.03 13.06 0.53
C ALA A 151 21.39 12.12 1.70
N ASN A 152 20.40 11.51 2.36
CA ASN A 152 20.58 10.70 3.57
C ASN A 152 19.94 9.31 3.40
N PRO A 153 20.71 8.26 3.05
CA PRO A 153 20.15 6.94 2.73
C PRO A 153 19.27 6.32 3.83
N GLY A 154 19.63 6.50 5.11
CA GLY A 154 18.85 5.99 6.23
C GLY A 154 17.51 6.72 6.42
N VAL A 155 17.46 8.02 6.14
CA VAL A 155 16.22 8.82 6.19
C VAL A 155 15.36 8.53 4.95
N GLN A 156 16.01 8.32 3.79
CA GLN A 156 15.36 8.01 2.53
C GLN A 156 14.51 6.74 2.63
N GLN A 157 15.06 5.64 3.15
CA GLN A 157 14.33 4.37 3.23
C GLN A 157 13.04 4.49 4.07
N GLU A 158 13.13 5.12 5.25
CA GLU A 158 11.96 5.29 6.11
C GLU A 158 10.95 6.28 5.52
N ALA A 159 11.42 7.36 4.88
CA ALA A 159 10.55 8.31 4.19
C ALA A 159 9.78 7.66 3.02
N ILE A 160 10.46 6.82 2.23
CA ILE A 160 9.84 6.07 1.13
C ILE A 160 8.79 5.11 1.68
N LYS A 161 9.12 4.34 2.72
CA LYS A 161 8.19 3.40 3.36
C LYS A 161 6.95 4.11 3.91
N ARG A 162 7.12 5.24 4.58
CA ARG A 162 6.01 6.07 5.08
C ARG A 162 5.15 6.60 3.94
N ALA A 163 5.77 7.14 2.89
CA ALA A 163 5.05 7.67 1.74
C ALA A 163 4.25 6.59 1.00
N ILE A 164 4.84 5.40 0.77
CA ILE A 164 4.11 4.27 0.19
C ILE A 164 2.96 3.83 1.10
N THR A 165 3.20 3.73 2.40
CA THR A 165 2.16 3.39 3.39
C THR A 165 1.01 4.40 3.35
N LEU A 166 1.32 5.68 3.24
CA LEU A 166 0.34 6.76 3.14
C LEU A 166 -0.49 6.64 1.86
N VAL A 167 0.13 6.33 0.71
CA VAL A 167 -0.59 6.09 -0.55
C VAL A 167 -1.57 4.93 -0.41
N PHE A 168 -1.13 3.79 0.14
CA PHE A 168 -2.01 2.64 0.35
C PHE A 168 -3.13 2.94 1.35
N ALA A 169 -2.85 3.70 2.42
CA ALA A 169 -3.85 4.04 3.43
C ALA A 169 -4.94 4.96 2.85
N ASN A 170 -4.57 5.99 2.09
CA ASN A 170 -5.55 6.88 1.43
C ASN A 170 -6.37 6.12 0.38
N ALA A 171 -5.75 5.24 -0.42
CA ALA A 171 -6.48 4.40 -1.36
C ALA A 171 -7.42 3.39 -0.66
N ALA A 172 -7.02 2.84 0.49
CA ALA A 172 -7.89 2.03 1.34
C ALA A 172 -9.07 2.85 1.89
N GLN A 173 -8.88 4.13 2.18
CA GLN A 173 -9.96 5.03 2.56
C GLN A 173 -10.94 5.28 1.40
N VAL A 174 -10.45 5.49 0.17
CA VAL A 174 -11.30 5.50 -1.04
C VAL A 174 -12.11 4.21 -1.14
N TYR A 175 -11.45 3.06 -0.98
CA TYR A 175 -12.11 1.76 -1.03
C TYR A 175 -13.24 1.65 0.00
N LEU A 176 -12.96 1.98 1.26
CA LEU A 176 -13.95 1.94 2.33
C LEU A 176 -15.12 2.91 2.07
N ASN A 177 -14.85 4.14 1.63
CA ASN A 177 -15.87 5.14 1.35
C ASN A 177 -16.80 4.70 0.22
N THR A 178 -16.27 4.00 -0.80
CA THR A 178 -17.12 3.43 -1.86
C THR A 178 -18.07 2.33 -1.35
N ILE A 179 -17.69 1.64 -0.27
CA ILE A 179 -18.51 0.59 0.35
C ILE A 179 -19.56 1.21 1.26
N ILE A 180 -19.21 2.20 2.08
CA ILE A 180 -20.12 2.79 3.07
C ILE A 180 -21.05 3.82 2.44
N SER A 181 -20.47 4.84 1.79
CA SER A 181 -21.22 5.98 1.22
C SER A 181 -21.73 5.67 -0.18
N GLY A 182 -21.04 4.78 -0.91
CA GLY A 182 -21.39 4.36 -2.26
C GLY A 182 -20.32 4.74 -3.28
N ALA A 183 -20.34 4.09 -4.44
CA ALA A 183 -19.32 4.23 -5.47
C ALA A 183 -19.55 5.43 -6.41
N ASP A 184 -20.07 6.53 -5.87
CA ASP A 184 -20.29 7.77 -6.63
C ASP A 184 -19.11 8.73 -6.36
N PRO A 185 -18.30 9.07 -7.38
CA PRO A 185 -17.18 10.02 -7.26
C PRO A 185 -17.58 11.40 -6.73
N LYS A 186 -18.85 11.80 -6.88
CA LYS A 186 -19.35 13.11 -6.46
C LYS A 186 -19.47 13.26 -4.95
N LEU A 187 -19.52 12.14 -4.23
CA LEU A 187 -19.62 12.15 -2.78
C LEU A 187 -18.34 12.75 -2.20
N ASP A 188 -18.50 13.71 -1.30
CA ASP A 188 -17.37 14.44 -0.72
C ASP A 188 -16.37 13.48 -0.05
N ASP A 189 -16.84 12.45 0.65
CA ASP A 189 -15.97 11.42 1.27
C ASP A 189 -15.07 10.72 0.25
N VAL A 190 -15.62 10.36 -0.92
CA VAL A 190 -14.87 9.66 -1.97
C VAL A 190 -13.92 10.63 -2.67
N ARG A 191 -14.42 11.81 -3.05
CA ARG A 191 -13.65 12.83 -3.75
C ARG A 191 -12.45 13.28 -2.90
N ASN A 192 -12.66 13.55 -1.62
CA ASN A 192 -11.59 13.99 -0.72
C ASN A 192 -10.52 12.91 -0.57
N SER A 193 -10.90 11.64 -0.33
CA SER A 193 -9.91 10.56 -0.25
C SER A 193 -9.16 10.30 -1.56
N VAL A 194 -9.78 10.55 -2.73
CA VAL A 194 -9.08 10.49 -4.03
C VAL A 194 -8.04 11.61 -4.13
N VAL A 195 -8.39 12.83 -3.73
CA VAL A 195 -7.45 13.96 -3.68
C VAL A 195 -6.31 13.67 -2.71
N ASP A 196 -6.60 13.19 -1.50
CA ASP A 196 -5.57 12.83 -0.51
C ASP A 196 -4.62 11.74 -1.05
N THR A 197 -5.15 10.80 -1.83
CA THR A 197 -4.33 9.77 -2.51
C THR A 197 -3.45 10.39 -3.60
N MET A 198 -3.98 11.34 -4.39
CA MET A 198 -3.19 12.05 -5.41
C MET A 198 -2.06 12.84 -4.78
N ASP A 199 -2.33 13.58 -3.70
CA ASP A 199 -1.33 14.38 -3.00
C ASP A 199 -0.21 13.48 -2.45
N ALA A 200 -0.56 12.34 -1.84
CA ALA A 200 0.41 11.36 -1.36
C ALA A 200 1.26 10.73 -2.49
N LEU A 201 0.67 10.50 -3.68
CA LEU A 201 1.40 10.02 -4.86
C LEU A 201 2.38 11.08 -5.38
N GLN A 202 1.97 12.35 -5.45
CA GLN A 202 2.82 13.45 -5.89
C GLN A 202 4.01 13.65 -4.94
N GLU A 203 3.76 13.60 -3.62
CA GLU A 203 4.80 13.62 -2.59
C GLU A 203 5.80 12.49 -2.76
N LEU A 204 5.33 11.26 -3.02
CA LEU A 204 6.18 10.11 -3.26
C LEU A 204 7.06 10.27 -4.51
N GLN A 205 6.52 10.84 -5.59
CA GLN A 205 7.26 11.10 -6.84
C GLN A 205 8.45 12.04 -6.65
N LEU A 206 8.50 12.84 -5.57
CA LEU A 206 9.65 13.69 -5.26
C LEU A 206 10.85 12.91 -4.71
N ILE A 207 10.62 11.75 -4.10
CA ILE A 207 11.63 10.98 -3.35
C ILE A 207 11.88 9.58 -3.91
N CYS A 208 11.12 9.14 -4.90
CA CYS A 208 11.21 7.83 -5.53
C CYS A 208 11.36 7.88 -7.06
N ASP A 209 11.92 6.81 -7.62
CA ASP A 209 11.94 6.58 -9.05
C ASP A 209 10.66 5.84 -9.54
N ALA A 210 10.58 5.63 -10.85
CA ALA A 210 9.44 4.94 -11.46
C ALA A 210 9.30 3.47 -11.00
N GLN A 211 10.32 2.85 -10.39
CA GLN A 211 10.23 1.47 -9.92
C GLN A 211 9.35 1.37 -8.67
N ALA A 212 9.40 2.34 -7.77
CA ALA A 212 8.53 2.36 -6.58
C ALA A 212 7.04 2.45 -6.97
N LEU A 213 6.72 3.19 -8.04
CA LEU A 213 5.36 3.31 -8.56
C LEU A 213 4.80 1.99 -9.12
N ARG A 214 5.67 1.06 -9.54
CA ARG A 214 5.24 -0.27 -10.02
C ARG A 214 4.58 -1.09 -8.91
N ASN A 215 4.89 -0.83 -7.65
CA ASN A 215 4.26 -1.52 -6.52
C ASN A 215 2.95 -0.85 -6.07
N LEU A 216 2.49 0.18 -6.80
CA LEU A 216 1.33 1.01 -6.45
C LEU A 216 0.17 0.81 -7.44
N ILE A 217 0.15 -0.30 -8.19
CA ILE A 217 -0.92 -0.57 -9.17
C ILE A 217 -2.29 -0.60 -8.49
N TRP A 218 -2.41 -1.28 -7.35
CA TRP A 218 -3.66 -1.30 -6.58
C TRP A 218 -4.12 0.11 -6.18
N PRO A 219 -3.36 0.91 -5.40
CA PRO A 219 -3.83 2.22 -4.97
C PRO A 219 -4.10 3.18 -6.14
N ILE A 220 -3.27 3.14 -7.19
CA ILE A 220 -3.49 3.93 -8.43
C ILE A 220 -4.81 3.52 -9.10
N CYS A 221 -5.09 2.22 -9.23
CA CYS A 221 -6.32 1.74 -9.84
C CYS A 221 -7.55 2.14 -9.02
N ILE A 222 -7.52 1.95 -7.70
CA ILE A 222 -8.68 2.22 -6.83
C ILE A 222 -9.03 3.71 -6.86
N ALA A 223 -8.04 4.58 -6.60
CA ALA A 223 -8.25 6.02 -6.58
C ALA A 223 -8.55 6.56 -8.00
N GLY A 224 -7.81 6.12 -9.01
CA GLY A 224 -8.00 6.54 -10.39
C GLY A 224 -9.33 6.10 -10.99
N SER A 225 -9.83 4.91 -10.64
CA SER A 225 -11.19 4.49 -11.01
C SER A 225 -12.26 5.41 -10.41
N MET A 226 -11.99 6.05 -9.27
CA MET A 226 -12.89 6.98 -8.59
C MET A 226 -12.62 8.46 -8.93
N ALA A 227 -11.66 8.77 -9.81
CA ALA A 227 -11.43 10.14 -10.28
C ALA A 227 -12.63 10.68 -11.08
N GLU A 228 -13.16 11.84 -10.67
CA GLU A 228 -14.33 12.46 -11.29
C GLU A 228 -13.93 13.42 -12.42
N ASP A 229 -13.00 14.33 -12.13
CA ASP A 229 -12.64 15.46 -12.98
C ASP A 229 -11.58 15.09 -14.01
N ALA A 230 -11.58 15.82 -15.15
CA ALA A 230 -10.65 15.55 -16.24
C ALA A 230 -9.16 15.73 -15.85
N PRO A 231 -8.77 16.72 -15.01
CA PRO A 231 -7.41 16.82 -14.48
C PRO A 231 -6.98 15.59 -13.68
N ALA A 232 -7.77 15.14 -12.70
CA ALA A 232 -7.47 13.94 -11.92
C ALA A 232 -7.39 12.68 -12.81
N GLN A 233 -8.32 12.50 -13.75
CA GLN A 233 -8.29 11.37 -14.70
C GLN A 233 -7.00 11.39 -15.54
N SER A 234 -6.60 12.57 -16.03
CA SER A 234 -5.37 12.72 -16.82
C SER A 234 -4.12 12.41 -15.99
N TYR A 235 -4.09 12.81 -14.72
CA TYR A 235 -3.00 12.51 -13.80
C TYR A 235 -2.83 11.00 -13.55
N PHE A 236 -3.90 10.29 -13.22
CA PHE A 236 -3.83 8.83 -13.03
C PHE A 236 -3.49 8.09 -14.32
N GLN A 237 -3.94 8.61 -15.46
CA GLN A 237 -3.57 8.07 -16.77
C GLN A 237 -2.07 8.25 -17.05
N SER A 238 -1.52 9.45 -16.84
CA SER A 238 -0.09 9.70 -17.07
C SER A 238 0.77 8.87 -16.14
N LEU A 239 0.37 8.71 -14.86
CA LEU A 239 1.07 7.85 -13.90
C LEU A 239 1.28 6.44 -14.44
N ILE A 240 0.25 5.82 -15.02
CA ILE A 240 0.39 4.45 -15.57
C ILE A 240 1.23 4.44 -16.85
N GLN A 241 1.08 5.44 -17.72
CA GLN A 241 1.84 5.54 -18.97
C GLN A 241 3.34 5.74 -18.73
N ASP A 242 3.69 6.47 -17.66
CA ASP A 242 5.06 6.82 -17.30
C ASP A 242 5.82 5.67 -16.58
N LEU A 243 5.17 4.55 -16.24
CA LEU A 243 5.79 3.38 -15.60
C LEU A 243 6.81 2.61 -16.49
N GLY A 244 6.89 2.96 -17.78
CA GLY A 244 7.85 2.43 -18.76
C GLY A 244 7.47 1.07 -19.36
N GLU A 245 8.09 0.70 -20.50
CA GLU A 245 7.69 -0.46 -21.31
C GLU A 245 7.76 -1.82 -20.59
N GLU A 246 8.70 -2.00 -19.65
CA GLU A 246 8.81 -3.25 -18.89
C GLU A 246 7.61 -3.50 -17.96
N ALA A 247 7.08 -2.43 -17.34
CA ALA A 247 5.88 -2.51 -16.52
C ALA A 247 4.64 -2.83 -17.36
N HIS A 248 4.66 -2.48 -18.65
CA HIS A 248 3.64 -2.85 -19.63
C HIS A 248 3.80 -4.29 -20.14
N ALA A 249 5.02 -4.83 -20.14
CA ALA A 249 5.32 -6.17 -20.60
C ALA A 249 5.07 -7.27 -19.56
N PHE A 250 5.29 -6.97 -18.27
CA PHE A 250 5.19 -7.96 -17.17
C PHE A 250 4.14 -7.64 -16.10
N GLY A 251 3.56 -6.44 -16.09
CA GLY A 251 2.59 -6.00 -15.09
C GLY A 251 1.16 -5.85 -15.61
N ASN A 252 0.21 -5.65 -14.70
CA ASN A 252 -1.20 -5.40 -15.03
C ASN A 252 -1.50 -3.92 -15.34
N THR A 253 -0.50 -3.14 -15.76
CA THR A 253 -0.58 -1.68 -15.98
C THR A 253 -1.53 -1.31 -17.12
N THR A 254 -1.41 -1.97 -18.27
CA THR A 254 -2.31 -1.74 -19.42
C THR A 254 -3.76 -2.07 -19.05
N THR A 255 -3.97 -3.19 -18.36
CA THR A 255 -5.29 -3.59 -17.90
C THR A 255 -5.84 -2.63 -16.85
N THR A 256 -5.00 -2.14 -15.93
CA THR A 256 -5.36 -1.13 -14.93
C THR A 256 -5.84 0.16 -15.60
N LEU A 257 -5.13 0.64 -16.61
CA LEU A 257 -5.55 1.81 -17.38
C LEU A 257 -6.91 1.58 -18.06
N GLN A 258 -7.12 0.41 -18.65
CA GLN A 258 -8.39 0.06 -19.27
C GLN A 258 -9.54 0.03 -18.25
N ILE A 259 -9.31 -0.51 -17.05
CA ILE A 259 -10.29 -0.54 -15.96
C ILE A 259 -10.68 0.89 -15.57
N MET A 260 -9.71 1.77 -15.33
CA MET A 260 -9.96 3.17 -14.98
C MET A 260 -10.74 3.89 -16.08
N GLN A 261 -10.28 3.80 -17.33
CA GLN A 261 -10.95 4.41 -18.48
C GLN A 261 -12.37 3.89 -18.66
N ARG A 262 -12.59 2.59 -18.45
CA ARG A 262 -13.91 1.98 -18.53
C ARG A 262 -14.86 2.56 -17.48
N CYS A 263 -14.41 2.73 -16.24
CA CYS A 263 -15.18 3.42 -15.20
C CYS A 263 -15.58 4.83 -15.66
N TRP A 264 -14.64 5.61 -16.21
CA TRP A 264 -14.89 6.99 -16.63
C TRP A 264 -15.91 7.10 -17.76
N VAL A 265 -15.76 6.27 -18.80
CA VAL A 265 -16.67 6.25 -19.96
C VAL A 265 -18.06 5.79 -19.54
N SER A 266 -18.16 4.68 -18.80
CA SER A 266 -19.45 4.13 -18.40
C SER A 266 -20.24 5.03 -17.46
N ARG A 267 -19.58 5.87 -16.65
CA ARG A 267 -20.26 6.91 -15.86
C ARG A 267 -20.83 8.04 -16.72
N LYS A 268 -20.12 8.45 -17.78
CA LYS A 268 -20.61 9.47 -18.72
C LYS A 268 -21.84 8.98 -19.48
N ASP A 269 -21.86 7.71 -19.88
CA ASP A 269 -22.91 7.14 -20.71
C ASP A 269 -24.19 6.79 -19.92
N ASN A 270 -24.05 6.23 -18.72
CA ASN A 270 -25.19 5.67 -17.97
C ASN A 270 -25.80 6.62 -16.93
N GLY A 271 -25.13 7.74 -16.60
CA GLY A 271 -25.59 8.71 -15.61
C GLY A 271 -25.74 8.19 -14.16
N SER A 272 -25.59 6.88 -13.94
CA SER A 272 -25.64 6.24 -12.63
C SER A 272 -24.22 6.10 -12.06
N GLY A 273 -23.99 6.78 -10.93
CA GLY A 273 -22.72 6.78 -10.18
C GLY A 273 -22.42 5.47 -9.45
N SER A 274 -22.58 4.31 -10.12
CA SER A 274 -22.32 2.98 -9.52
C SER A 274 -21.14 2.24 -10.16
N TRP A 275 -20.38 2.91 -11.03
CA TRP A 275 -19.23 2.29 -11.69
C TRP A 275 -17.94 2.49 -10.88
N HIS A 276 -17.37 1.38 -10.42
CA HIS A 276 -16.08 1.29 -9.74
C HIS A 276 -15.22 0.18 -10.41
N TRP A 277 -13.96 0.02 -10.00
CA TRP A 277 -13.02 -0.95 -10.61
C TRP A 277 -13.60 -2.36 -10.74
N ALA A 278 -14.32 -2.87 -9.73
CA ALA A 278 -14.86 -4.23 -9.76
C ALA A 278 -15.97 -4.44 -10.82
N THR A 279 -16.88 -3.48 -11.01
CA THR A 279 -17.90 -3.56 -12.08
C THR A 279 -17.28 -3.37 -13.46
N ALA A 280 -16.21 -2.58 -13.57
CA ALA A 280 -15.44 -2.47 -14.80
C ALA A 280 -14.77 -3.81 -15.15
N MET A 281 -14.08 -4.45 -14.19
CA MET A 281 -13.49 -5.78 -14.34
C MET A 281 -14.51 -6.83 -14.77
N GLU A 282 -15.68 -6.88 -14.10
CA GLU A 282 -16.78 -7.78 -14.48
C GLU A 282 -17.27 -7.52 -15.91
N SER A 283 -17.45 -6.25 -16.28
CA SER A 283 -17.89 -5.87 -17.64
C SER A 283 -16.89 -6.24 -18.74
N MET A 284 -15.61 -6.30 -18.38
CA MET A 284 -14.53 -6.71 -19.27
C MET A 284 -14.33 -8.23 -19.31
N GLY A 285 -15.03 -8.99 -18.45
CA GLY A 285 -14.85 -10.42 -18.31
C GLY A 285 -13.49 -10.81 -17.72
N GLN A 286 -12.88 -9.92 -16.93
CA GLN A 286 -11.53 -10.09 -16.38
C GLN A 286 -11.56 -10.09 -14.85
N ARG A 287 -10.75 -10.94 -14.22
CA ARG A 287 -10.41 -10.86 -12.78
C ARG A 287 -8.92 -10.62 -12.69
N VAL A 288 -8.54 -9.36 -12.44
CA VAL A 288 -7.14 -8.93 -12.51
C VAL A 288 -6.63 -8.72 -11.11
N LEU A 289 -5.50 -9.35 -10.81
CA LEU A 289 -4.77 -9.11 -9.58
C LEU A 289 -4.02 -7.78 -9.72
N LEU A 290 -4.43 -6.75 -9.00
CA LEU A 290 -3.76 -5.46 -9.04
C LEU A 290 -2.53 -5.52 -8.13
N VAL A 291 -1.39 -5.96 -8.68
CA VAL A 291 -0.10 -6.10 -8.00
C VAL A 291 1.02 -5.47 -8.80
#